data_AF-A0A0B2Q1M8-F1
#
_entry.id   AF-A0A0B2Q1M8-F1
#
_cell.length_a   1.000
_cell.length_b   1.000
_cell.length_c   1.000
_cell.angle_alpha   90.00
_cell.angle_beta   90.00
_cell.angle_gamma   90.00
#
_symmetry.space_group_name_H-M   'P 1'
#
loop_
_entity.id
_entity.type
_entity.pdbx_description
1 polymer ?
#
loop_
_entity_poly.entity_id
_entity_poly.type
_entity_poly.pdbx_seq_one_letter_code
_entity_poly.pdbx_strand_id
1 'polypeptide(L)'
;MAAAASMCMSFNLATAFKGLSFSSSSSSFFAGSGKNVGLGKDYTIFSLIDGVVKFEKYGPDRKKVSVYPQEVQPENPNSYRARKREYFRVRRERKKARQEGAILKSQLVLASADDAAITNPVC
;
A
#
# COMPACT_ATOMS: atom_id res chain seq x y z
N MET A 1 -12.83 0.70 37.09
CA MET A 1 -11.89 1.39 36.17
C MET A 1 -11.09 0.34 35.42
N ALA A 2 -11.53 -0.05 34.22
CA ALA A 2 -10.76 -0.93 33.34
C ALA A 2 -10.87 -0.38 31.92
N ALA A 3 -9.76 0.08 31.37
CA ALA A 3 -9.64 0.41 29.95
C ALA A 3 -8.44 -0.37 29.41
N ALA A 4 -8.73 -1.56 28.88
CA ALA A 4 -7.81 -2.30 28.04
C ALA A 4 -7.74 -1.60 26.68
N ALA A 5 -6.64 -0.91 26.39
CA ALA A 5 -6.34 -0.41 25.06
C ALA A 5 -5.59 -1.49 24.28
N SER A 6 -6.37 -2.17 23.44
CA SER A 6 -5.99 -3.05 22.34
C SER A 6 -4.65 -2.67 21.67
N MET A 7 -3.74 -3.64 21.59
CA MET A 7 -2.53 -3.57 20.78
C MET A 7 -2.92 -3.67 19.30
N CYS A 8 -2.94 -2.55 18.58
CA CYS A 8 -3.06 -2.56 17.14
C CYS A 8 -1.67 -2.79 16.50
N MET A 9 -1.37 -4.07 16.26
CA MET A 9 -0.22 -4.51 15.48
C MET A 9 -0.25 -3.87 14.09
N SER A 10 0.78 -3.11 13.76
CA SER A 10 1.01 -2.59 12.41
C SER A 10 1.92 -3.56 11.67
N PHE A 11 1.33 -4.54 10.99
CA PHE A 11 2.04 -5.31 9.98
C PHE A 11 1.74 -4.74 8.61
N ASN A 12 2.75 -4.09 8.03
CA ASN A 12 2.78 -3.65 6.64
C ASN A 12 2.68 -4.86 5.73
N LEU A 13 1.52 -5.09 5.10
CA LEU A 13 1.41 -6.05 4.01
C LEU A 13 1.71 -5.33 2.68
N ALA A 14 2.99 -5.06 2.45
CA ALA A 14 3.50 -4.76 1.11
C ALA A 14 3.65 -6.08 0.35
N THR A 15 2.52 -6.62 -0.11
CA THR A 15 2.52 -7.66 -1.15
C THR A 15 1.55 -7.21 -2.22
N ALA A 16 2.10 -6.53 -3.23
CA ALA A 16 1.45 -6.43 -4.52
C ALA A 16 1.34 -7.85 -5.09
N PHE A 17 0.22 -8.53 -4.81
CA PHE A 17 -0.14 -9.75 -5.49
C PHE A 17 -0.52 -9.39 -6.94
N LYS A 18 0.48 -9.34 -7.82
CA LYS A 18 0.27 -9.55 -9.25
C LYS A 18 -0.13 -11.01 -9.42
N GLY A 19 -1.42 -11.24 -9.67
CA GLY A 19 -2.02 -12.56 -9.79
C GLY A 19 -3.18 -12.75 -8.81
N LEU A 20 -4.34 -12.16 -9.13
CA LEU A 20 -5.59 -12.55 -8.47
C LEU A 20 -6.04 -13.91 -9.05
N SER A 21 -5.53 -15.00 -8.50
CA SER A 21 -6.07 -16.33 -8.79
C SER A 21 -7.32 -16.56 -7.93
N PHE A 22 -8.49 -16.66 -8.55
CA PHE A 22 -9.73 -16.94 -7.83
C PHE A 22 -9.87 -18.46 -7.66
N SER A 23 -9.40 -19.00 -6.54
CA SER A 23 -9.67 -20.40 -6.16
C SER A 23 -11.12 -20.51 -5.65
N SER A 24 -12.08 -20.49 -6.57
CA SER A 24 -13.45 -20.89 -6.24
C SER A 24 -13.51 -22.40 -6.10
N SER A 25 -13.70 -22.89 -4.89
CA SER A 25 -13.97 -24.31 -4.58
C SER A 25 -15.32 -24.81 -5.12
N SER A 26 -16.02 -23.99 -5.92
CA SER A 26 -17.30 -24.32 -6.55
C SER A 26 -17.18 -24.10 -8.07
N SER A 27 -16.60 -25.08 -8.76
CA SER A 27 -16.36 -25.07 -10.22
C SER A 27 -17.62 -25.32 -11.08
N SER A 28 -18.80 -25.43 -10.47
CA SER A 28 -20.03 -25.85 -11.15
C SER A 28 -20.72 -24.78 -12.02
N PHE A 29 -20.24 -23.53 -12.00
CA PHE A 29 -20.91 -22.42 -12.69
C PHE A 29 -20.21 -21.91 -13.96
N PHE A 30 -19.02 -22.39 -14.28
CA PHE A 30 -18.23 -21.82 -15.38
C PHE A 30 -18.15 -22.75 -16.59
N ALA A 31 -18.68 -22.30 -17.73
CA ALA A 31 -18.78 -23.11 -18.96
C ALA A 31 -17.51 -23.16 -19.81
N GLY A 32 -16.51 -22.32 -19.53
CA GLY A 32 -15.30 -22.26 -20.35
C GLY A 32 -14.59 -20.92 -20.28
N SER A 33 -13.34 -20.93 -20.73
CA SER A 33 -12.46 -19.77 -20.87
C SER A 33 -13.06 -18.78 -21.86
N GLY A 34 -13.36 -17.56 -21.40
CA GLY A 34 -13.68 -16.44 -22.28
C GLY A 34 -12.41 -15.77 -22.83
N LYS A 35 -12.54 -14.53 -23.29
CA LYS A 35 -11.43 -13.81 -23.91
C LYS A 35 -10.34 -13.51 -22.88
N ASN A 36 -9.08 -13.77 -23.26
CA ASN A 36 -7.87 -13.50 -22.46
C ASN A 36 -7.80 -14.27 -21.13
N VAL A 37 -8.39 -15.46 -21.09
CA VAL A 37 -8.46 -16.32 -19.90
C VAL A 37 -7.94 -17.71 -20.26
N GLY A 38 -7.05 -18.25 -19.42
CA GLY A 38 -6.55 -19.62 -19.51
C GLY A 38 -7.18 -20.54 -18.47
N LEU A 39 -7.18 -21.84 -18.76
CA LEU A 39 -7.61 -22.91 -17.85
C LEU A 39 -6.42 -23.81 -17.52
N GLY A 40 -6.17 -23.98 -16.23
CA GLY A 40 -5.17 -24.93 -15.72
C GLY A 40 -5.70 -26.36 -15.72
N LYS A 41 -4.79 -27.32 -15.49
CA LYS A 41 -5.12 -28.75 -15.39
C LYS A 41 -6.18 -29.07 -14.34
N ASP A 42 -6.17 -28.33 -13.23
CA ASP A 42 -7.10 -28.48 -12.12
C ASP A 42 -8.31 -27.54 -12.25
N TYR A 43 -8.69 -27.16 -13.48
CA TYR A 43 -9.75 -26.18 -13.77
C TYR A 43 -9.57 -24.81 -13.12
N THR A 44 -8.36 -24.49 -12.67
CA THR A 44 -8.03 -23.16 -12.14
C THR A 44 -8.03 -22.16 -13.28
N ILE A 45 -8.76 -21.06 -13.11
CA ILE A 45 -8.86 -20.00 -14.12
C ILE A 45 -7.75 -18.98 -13.86
N PHE A 46 -6.96 -18.66 -14.88
CA PHE A 46 -5.92 -17.62 -14.81
C PHE A 46 -6.09 -16.56 -15.91
N SER A 47 -5.73 -15.32 -15.59
CA SER A 47 -5.76 -14.20 -16.54
C SER A 47 -4.46 -14.19 -17.37
N LEU A 48 -4.59 -14.05 -18.69
CA LEU A 48 -3.43 -13.89 -19.58
C LEU A 48 -2.94 -12.43 -19.64
N ILE A 49 -3.81 -11.49 -19.32
CA ILE A 49 -3.53 -10.05 -19.33
C ILE A 49 -3.96 -9.42 -18.00
N ASP A 50 -3.33 -8.30 -17.66
CA ASP A 50 -3.76 -7.44 -16.55
C ASP A 50 -5.00 -6.64 -16.98
N GLY A 51 -6.01 -6.59 -16.12
CA GLY A 51 -7.24 -5.86 -16.44
C GLY A 51 -8.39 -6.20 -15.51
N VAL A 52 -9.59 -5.80 -15.94
CA VAL A 52 -10.83 -6.03 -15.20
C VAL A 52 -11.47 -7.32 -15.69
N VAL A 53 -11.80 -8.19 -14.73
CA VAL A 53 -12.52 -9.42 -14.96
C VAL A 53 -14.01 -9.11 -15.07
N LYS A 54 -14.65 -9.56 -16.15
CA LYS A 54 -16.10 -9.46 -16.36
C LYS A 54 -16.71 -10.85 -16.48
N PHE A 55 -17.81 -11.04 -15.75
CA PHE A 55 -18.63 -12.24 -15.83
C PHE A 55 -19.79 -12.00 -16.78
N GLU A 56 -19.90 -12.83 -17.81
CA GLU A 56 -20.99 -12.80 -18.79
C GLU A 56 -21.81 -14.08 -18.66
N LYS A 57 -23.11 -14.01 -18.95
CA LYS A 57 -23.95 -15.22 -18.98
C LYS A 57 -23.60 -16.04 -20.22
N TYR A 58 -23.54 -17.36 -20.06
CA TYR A 58 -23.37 -18.31 -21.14
C TYR A 58 -24.44 -19.38 -21.02
N GLY A 59 -25.53 -19.21 -21.77
CA GLY A 59 -26.71 -20.05 -21.68
C GLY A 59 -27.56 -19.80 -20.42
N PRO A 60 -28.44 -20.75 -20.06
CA PRO A 60 -29.40 -20.57 -18.96
C PRO A 60 -28.75 -20.56 -17.57
N ASP A 61 -27.82 -21.49 -17.31
CA ASP A 61 -27.30 -21.71 -15.94
C ASP A 61 -25.82 -21.37 -15.75
N ARG A 62 -25.06 -21.24 -16.85
CA ARG A 62 -23.61 -21.07 -16.77
C ARG A 62 -23.18 -19.63 -17.02
N LYS A 63 -22.00 -19.31 -16.50
CA LYS A 63 -21.31 -18.04 -16.70
C LYS A 63 -19.98 -18.29 -17.40
N LYS A 64 -19.49 -17.28 -18.11
CA LYS A 64 -18.15 -17.25 -18.72
C LYS A 64 -17.38 -16.07 -18.14
N VAL A 65 -16.08 -16.25 -17.99
CA VAL A 65 -15.15 -15.23 -17.47
C VAL A 65 -14.37 -14.67 -18.64
N SER A 66 -14.35 -13.35 -18.83
CA SER A 66 -13.48 -12.67 -19.79
C SER A 66 -12.72 -11.55 -19.11
N VAL A 67 -11.48 -11.31 -19.54
CA VAL A 67 -10.65 -10.22 -19.03
C VAL A 67 -10.53 -9.15 -20.11
N TYR A 68 -10.84 -7.92 -19.72
CA TYR A 68 -10.70 -6.74 -20.56
C TYR A 68 -9.58 -5.86 -20.02
N PRO A 69 -8.68 -5.35 -20.88
CA PRO A 69 -7.64 -4.43 -20.43
C PRO A 69 -8.30 -3.18 -19.84
N GLN A 70 -7.81 -2.76 -18.68
CA GLN A 70 -8.28 -1.55 -18.03
C GLN A 70 -7.29 -0.43 -18.29
N GLU A 71 -7.76 0.64 -18.94
CA GLU A 71 -7.02 1.88 -18.97
C GLU A 71 -7.06 2.50 -17.57
N VAL A 72 -5.86 2.71 -17.00
CA VAL A 72 -5.71 3.36 -15.70
C VAL A 72 -6.16 4.80 -15.86
N GLN A 73 -7.35 5.11 -15.38
CA GLN A 73 -7.84 6.47 -15.36
C GLN A 73 -6.92 7.31 -14.46
N PRO A 74 -6.49 8.51 -14.89
CA PRO A 74 -5.66 9.38 -14.07
C PRO A 74 -6.43 9.74 -12.79
N GLU A 75 -5.78 9.58 -11.64
CA GLU A 75 -6.43 9.84 -10.37
C GLU A 75 -6.71 11.34 -10.20
N ASN A 76 -7.92 11.66 -9.74
CA ASN A 76 -8.30 13.04 -9.45
C ASN A 76 -7.46 13.58 -8.27
N PRO A 77 -6.69 14.68 -8.47
CA PRO A 77 -5.81 15.23 -7.44
C PRO A 77 -6.58 15.74 -6.21
N ASN A 78 -7.84 16.13 -6.36
CA ASN A 78 -8.68 16.62 -5.26
C ASN A 78 -9.45 15.48 -4.55
N SER A 79 -9.03 14.23 -4.70
CA SER A 79 -9.66 13.13 -3.99
C SER A 79 -9.34 13.17 -2.48
N TYR A 80 -10.33 12.82 -1.65
CA TYR A 80 -10.15 12.66 -0.20
C TYR A 80 -8.97 11.73 0.14
N ARG A 81 -8.78 10.67 -0.66
CA ARG A 81 -7.70 9.69 -0.53
C ARG A 81 -6.33 10.34 -0.71
N ALA A 82 -6.14 11.16 -1.74
CA ALA A 82 -4.91 11.91 -1.96
C ALA A 82 -4.62 12.89 -0.82
N ARG A 83 -5.63 13.66 -0.40
CA ARG A 83 -5.52 14.60 0.73
C ARG A 83 -5.09 13.92 2.03
N LYS A 84 -5.63 12.73 2.34
CA LYS A 84 -5.23 11.97 3.53
C LYS A 84 -3.81 11.41 3.42
N ARG A 85 -3.38 10.94 2.25
CA ARG A 85 -1.99 10.51 2.01
C ARG A 85 -1.00 11.65 2.29
N GLU A 86 -1.30 12.84 1.76
CA GLU A 86 -0.48 14.04 1.96
C GLU A 86 -0.46 14.50 3.43
N TYR A 87 -1.61 14.49 4.09
CA TYR A 87 -1.71 14.82 5.52
C TYR A 87 -0.76 13.97 6.38
N PHE A 88 -0.74 12.65 6.17
CA PHE A 88 0.14 11.76 6.93
C PHE A 88 1.61 11.89 6.51
N ARG A 89 1.90 12.21 5.24
CA ARG A 89 3.27 12.50 4.75
C ARG A 89 3.85 13.72 5.46
N VAL A 90 3.15 14.85 5.37
CA VAL A 90 3.55 16.11 6.01
C VAL A 90 3.67 15.95 7.53
N ARG A 91 2.80 15.16 8.16
CA ARG A 91 2.89 14.93 9.60
C ARG A 91 4.15 14.15 10.00
N ARG A 92 4.56 13.16 9.20
CA ARG A 92 5.82 12.43 9.42
C ARG A 92 7.03 13.33 9.21
N GLU A 93 7.03 14.11 8.13
CA GLU A 93 8.09 15.09 7.83
C GLU A 93 8.23 16.14 8.95
N ARG A 94 7.11 16.72 9.41
CA ARG A 94 7.11 17.67 10.53
C ARG A 94 7.63 17.06 11.83
N LYS A 95 7.31 15.79 12.11
CA LYS A 95 7.82 15.10 13.30
C LYS A 95 9.32 14.84 13.17
N LYS A 96 9.79 14.40 11.99
CA LYS A 96 11.21 14.20 11.68
C LYS A 96 12.00 15.50 11.78
N ALA A 97 11.50 16.58 11.19
CA ALA A 97 12.14 17.89 11.24
C ALA A 97 12.26 18.46 12.65
N ARG A 98 11.28 18.21 13.54
CA ARG A 98 11.40 18.58 14.97
C ARG A 98 12.48 17.77 15.69
N GLN A 99 12.61 16.50 15.35
CA GLN A 99 13.63 15.62 15.91
C GLN A 99 15.03 16.03 15.41
N GLU A 100 15.19 16.25 14.11
CA GLU A 100 16.41 16.74 13.49
C GLU A 100 16.77 18.16 13.99
N GLY A 101 15.79 19.05 14.11
CA GLY A 101 15.99 20.39 14.69
C GLY A 101 16.36 20.35 16.18
N ALA A 102 15.84 19.40 16.94
CA ALA A 102 16.28 19.16 18.32
C ALA A 102 17.73 18.65 18.38
N ILE A 103 18.12 17.77 17.45
CA ILE A 103 19.50 17.27 17.32
C ILE A 103 20.46 18.43 16.96
N LEU A 104 20.12 19.26 15.97
CA LEU A 104 20.93 20.42 15.58
C LEU A 104 21.05 21.45 16.72
N LYS A 105 19.94 21.72 17.44
CA LYS A 105 19.97 22.60 18.60
C LYS A 105 20.91 22.08 19.69
N SER A 106 20.91 20.77 19.95
CA SER A 106 21.83 20.16 20.91
C SER A 106 23.29 20.27 20.48
N GLN A 107 23.60 20.04 19.19
CA GLN A 107 24.95 20.17 18.66
C GLN A 107 25.47 21.60 18.75
N LEU A 108 24.65 22.61 18.45
CA LEU A 108 25.05 24.02 18.55
C LEU A 108 25.35 24.42 19.99
N VAL A 109 24.53 23.97 20.95
CA VAL A 109 24.76 24.23 22.38
C VAL A 109 26.07 23.63 22.86
N LEU A 110 26.39 22.41 22.43
CA LEU A 110 27.67 21.76 22.77
C LEU A 110 28.86 22.51 22.15
N ALA A 111 28.79 22.89 20.87
CA ALA A 111 29.84 23.66 20.21
C ALA A 111 30.11 25.01 20.90
N SER A 112 29.08 25.70 21.38
CA SER A 112 29.24 26.96 22.12
C SER A 112 29.85 26.80 23.52
N ALA A 113 29.80 25.59 24.10
CA ALA A 113 30.39 25.32 25.41
C ALA A 113 31.90 25.05 25.30
N ASP A 114 32.36 24.45 24.20
CA ASP A 114 33.76 24.09 24.00
C ASP A 114 34.65 25.33 23.76
N ASP A 115 34.13 26.39 23.14
CA ASP A 115 34.84 27.66 22.95
C ASP A 115 35.18 28.38 24.28
N ALA A 116 34.42 28.13 25.35
CA ALA A 116 34.68 28.70 26.67
C ALA A 116 35.81 27.99 27.44
N ALA A 117 36.24 26.79 27.01
CA ALA A 117 37.30 26.03 27.66
C ALA A 117 38.72 26.42 27.17
N ILE A 118 38.83 27.11 26.02
CA ILE A 118 40.13 27.50 25.42
C ILE A 118 40.69 28.80 26.04
N THR A 119 39.88 29.59 26.76
CA THR A 119 40.31 30.86 27.37
C THR A 119 40.88 30.73 28.79
N ASN A 120 41.17 29.52 29.27
CA ASN A 120 41.99 29.35 30.47
C ASN A 120 43.42 28.98 30.05
N PRO A 121 44.27 29.95 29.65
CA PRO A 121 45.69 29.71 29.71
C PRO A 121 46.01 29.48 31.19
N VAL A 122 46.40 28.24 31.50
CA VAL A 122 46.91 27.85 32.81
C VAL A 122 47.94 28.90 33.26
N CYS A 123 47.64 29.63 34.34
CA CYS A 123 48.60 30.41 35.12
C CYS A 123 49.49 29.48 35.93
#